data_AF-A0AAW0SA53-F1
#
_entry.id   AF-A0AAW0SA53-F1
#
_cell.length_a   1.000
_cell.length_b   1.000
_cell.length_c   1.000
_cell.angle_alpha   90.00
_cell.angle_beta   90.00
_cell.angle_gamma   90.00
#
_symmetry.space_group_name_H-M   'P 1'
#
loop_
_entity.id
_entity.type
_entity.pdbx_description
1 polymer ?
#
loop_
_entity_poly.entity_id
_entity_poly.type
_entity_poly.pdbx_seq_one_letter_code
_entity_poly.pdbx_strand_id
1 'polypeptide(L)'
;QCLTEKDEEMREMVIFYITERLLKRFPKILCQHFIECIFHYNCYEDHETYNRFSQSNLEKEVFSLAGREHSHERHIIYHFMLDHMPDDQRFMTTQRLCQDVLGAVVDGRIKLNKSSMPMLEDTLTILRSDEIKLASLKSRPEDTDQPTDQAEQAVMAGMVIKKTIISQVSGV
;
A
#
# COMPACT_ATOMS: atom_id res chain seq x y z
N GLN A 1 -0.07 -6.28 13.59
CA GLN A 1 -0.19 -5.73 14.95
C GLN A 1 1.13 -5.69 15.71
N CYS A 2 2.02 -6.70 15.65
CA CYS A 2 3.30 -6.62 16.37
C CYS A 2 4.22 -5.45 15.93
N LEU A 3 4.00 -4.87 14.74
CA LEU A 3 4.68 -3.64 14.29
C LEU A 3 4.30 -2.40 15.11
N THR A 4 3.18 -2.43 15.82
CA THR A 4 2.67 -1.36 16.67
C THR A 4 2.79 -1.70 18.16
N GLU A 5 3.60 -2.72 18.49
CA GLU A 5 3.84 -3.13 19.88
C GLU A 5 4.61 -2.04 20.64
N LYS A 6 4.29 -1.87 21.94
CA LYS A 6 4.93 -0.85 22.78
C LYS A 6 6.35 -1.24 23.15
N ASP A 7 6.58 -2.54 23.36
CA ASP A 7 7.89 -3.10 23.62
C ASP A 7 8.80 -2.93 22.39
N GLU A 8 9.87 -2.17 22.56
CA GLU A 8 10.78 -1.80 21.48
C GLU A 8 11.62 -2.98 21.00
N GLU A 9 12.11 -3.81 21.90
CA GLU A 9 12.92 -4.99 21.56
C GLU A 9 12.11 -5.99 20.74
N MET A 10 10.85 -6.23 21.14
CA MET A 10 9.94 -7.09 20.39
C MET A 10 9.63 -6.51 19.01
N ARG A 11 9.37 -5.20 18.92
CA ARG A 11 9.09 -4.53 17.64
C ARG A 11 10.29 -4.59 16.69
N GLU A 12 11.49 -4.32 17.18
CA GLU A 12 12.73 -4.42 16.40
C GLU A 12 13.00 -5.85 15.93
N MET A 13 12.79 -6.84 16.80
CA MET A 13 12.93 -8.25 16.44
C MET A 13 11.97 -8.67 15.34
N VAL A 14 10.71 -8.19 15.40
CA VAL A 14 9.70 -8.45 14.36
C VAL A 14 10.09 -7.79 13.05
N ILE A 15 10.51 -6.52 13.07
CA ILE A 15 10.97 -5.80 11.89
C ILE A 15 12.13 -6.58 11.25
N PHE A 16 13.15 -6.93 12.04
CA PHE A 16 14.30 -7.71 11.57
C PHE A 16 13.88 -9.03 10.93
N TYR A 17 12.97 -9.79 11.56
CA TYR A 17 12.53 -11.06 11.00
C TYR A 17 11.80 -10.86 9.66
N ILE A 18 10.94 -9.85 9.58
CA ILE A 18 10.21 -9.56 8.35
C ILE A 18 11.20 -9.18 7.25
N THR A 19 12.08 -8.20 7.47
CA THR A 19 12.98 -7.68 6.44
C THR A 19 14.06 -8.69 6.07
N GLU A 20 14.71 -9.30 7.05
CA GLU A 20 15.90 -10.13 6.83
C GLU A 20 15.58 -11.58 6.50
N ARG A 21 14.36 -12.07 6.80
CA ARG A 21 13.96 -13.46 6.52
C ARG A 21 12.73 -13.56 5.64
N LEU A 22 11.59 -12.97 6.04
CA LEU A 22 10.33 -13.15 5.33
C LEU A 22 10.40 -12.58 3.90
N LEU A 23 10.84 -11.32 3.76
CA LEU A 23 10.87 -10.64 2.47
C LEU A 23 11.93 -11.22 1.53
N LYS A 24 13.07 -11.71 2.06
CA LYS A 24 14.05 -12.42 1.24
C LYS A 24 13.51 -13.73 0.67
N ARG A 25 12.66 -14.42 1.43
CA ARG A 25 12.04 -15.68 0.99
C ARG A 25 10.81 -15.45 0.10
N PHE A 26 10.02 -14.43 0.40
CA PHE A 26 8.76 -14.12 -0.28
C PHE A 26 8.70 -12.62 -0.63
N PRO A 27 9.47 -12.16 -1.63
CA PRO A 27 9.67 -10.73 -1.90
C PRO A 27 8.42 -9.98 -2.35
N LYS A 28 7.35 -10.69 -2.70
CA LYS A 28 6.07 -10.12 -3.15
C LYS A 28 4.96 -10.20 -2.11
N ILE A 29 5.23 -10.77 -0.92
CA ILE A 29 4.20 -11.07 0.07
C ILE A 29 3.42 -9.82 0.49
N LEU A 30 4.09 -8.68 0.64
CA LEU A 30 3.47 -7.43 1.05
C LEU A 30 2.52 -6.91 -0.02
N CYS A 31 2.96 -6.82 -1.28
CA CYS A 31 2.11 -6.37 -2.39
C CYS A 31 0.95 -7.34 -2.66
N GLN A 32 1.20 -8.65 -2.56
CA GLN A 32 0.17 -9.68 -2.78
C GLN A 32 -1.01 -9.53 -1.83
N HIS A 33 -0.74 -9.28 -0.55
CA HIS A 33 -1.76 -9.21 0.52
C HIS A 33 -2.15 -7.78 0.91
N PHE A 34 -1.61 -6.74 0.28
CA PHE A 34 -1.85 -5.35 0.68
C PHE A 34 -3.34 -4.98 0.73
N ILE A 35 -4.09 -5.30 -0.32
CA ILE A 35 -5.53 -5.04 -0.38
C ILE A 35 -6.26 -5.83 0.70
N GLU A 36 -5.94 -7.12 0.85
CA GLU A 36 -6.54 -7.98 1.86
C GLU A 36 -6.35 -7.44 3.29
N CYS A 37 -5.17 -6.88 3.59
CA CYS A 37 -4.90 -6.20 4.87
C CYS A 37 -5.83 -5.00 5.11
N ILE A 38 -6.17 -4.22 4.07
CA ILE A 38 -7.10 -3.08 4.19
C ILE A 38 -8.49 -3.57 4.61
N PHE A 39 -9.01 -4.59 3.94
CA PHE A 39 -10.31 -5.18 4.27
C PHE A 39 -10.32 -5.83 5.65
N HIS A 40 -9.27 -6.59 5.97
CA HIS A 40 -9.15 -7.33 7.21
C HIS A 40 -9.03 -6.41 8.42
N TYR A 41 -8.13 -5.44 8.39
CA TYR A 41 -7.91 -4.54 9.52
C TYR A 41 -9.09 -3.60 9.77
N ASN A 42 -9.89 -3.28 8.74
CA ASN A 42 -11.14 -2.53 8.92
C ASN A 42 -12.34 -3.42 9.27
N CYS A 43 -12.16 -4.74 9.41
CA CYS A 43 -13.23 -5.73 9.58
C CYS A 43 -14.38 -5.58 8.58
N TYR A 44 -14.08 -5.26 7.32
CA TYR A 44 -15.10 -5.20 6.28
C TYR A 44 -15.41 -6.62 5.78
N GLU A 45 -16.63 -7.11 6.02
CA GLU A 45 -17.04 -8.50 5.72
C GLU A 45 -18.01 -8.62 4.55
N ASP A 46 -18.41 -7.51 3.93
CA ASP A 46 -19.39 -7.53 2.84
C ASP A 46 -18.74 -7.82 1.45
N HIS A 47 -17.40 -7.92 1.37
CA HIS A 47 -16.69 -8.14 0.09
C HIS A 47 -16.61 -9.62 -0.28
N GLU A 48 -17.03 -10.04 -1.47
CA GLU A 48 -17.12 -11.46 -1.87
C GLU A 48 -15.81 -12.25 -1.64
N THR A 49 -14.65 -11.64 -1.90
CA THR A 49 -13.34 -12.30 -1.83
C THR A 49 -12.54 -12.03 -0.56
N TYR A 50 -12.65 -10.83 0.03
CA TYR A 50 -11.71 -10.38 1.05
C TYR A 50 -12.29 -10.55 2.45
N ASN A 51 -11.39 -10.69 3.43
CA ASN A 51 -11.74 -10.91 4.83
C ASN A 51 -12.68 -12.12 5.04
N ARG A 52 -12.37 -13.24 4.35
CA ARG A 52 -13.11 -14.51 4.42
C ARG A 52 -12.45 -15.54 5.33
N PHE A 53 -11.55 -15.09 6.20
CA PHE A 53 -10.90 -15.95 7.17
C PHE A 53 -11.87 -16.38 8.27
N SER A 54 -11.77 -17.63 8.69
CA SER A 54 -12.42 -18.09 9.91
C SER A 54 -11.68 -17.48 11.10
N GLN A 55 -12.28 -16.47 11.73
CA GLN A 55 -11.81 -15.91 13.00
C GLN A 55 -12.84 -16.17 14.09
N SER A 56 -12.38 -16.62 15.25
CA SER A 56 -13.20 -16.69 16.46
C SER A 56 -13.58 -15.29 16.94
N ASN A 57 -14.67 -15.19 17.69
CA ASN A 57 -15.09 -13.91 18.28
C ASN A 57 -14.01 -13.33 19.19
N LEU A 58 -13.28 -14.18 19.92
CA LEU A 58 -12.17 -13.75 20.78
C LEU A 58 -11.02 -13.16 19.96
N GLU A 59 -10.65 -13.78 18.83
CA GLU A 59 -9.61 -13.24 17.96
C GLU A 59 -10.01 -11.90 17.35
N LYS A 60 -11.29 -11.73 17.00
CA LYS A 60 -11.80 -10.42 16.55
C LYS A 60 -11.76 -9.39 17.67
N GLU A 61 -12.08 -9.75 18.91
CA GLU A 61 -12.04 -8.82 20.04
C GLU A 61 -10.61 -8.38 20.37
N VAL A 62 -9.64 -9.31 20.34
CA VAL A 62 -8.27 -9.05 20.78
C VAL A 62 -7.38 -8.50 19.65
N PHE A 63 -7.60 -8.94 18.41
CA PHE A 63 -6.72 -8.64 17.27
C PHE A 63 -7.39 -7.80 16.17
N SER A 64 -8.58 -7.26 16.40
CA SER A 64 -9.15 -6.29 15.46
C SER A 64 -8.40 -4.96 15.51
N LEU A 65 -8.29 -4.32 14.36
CA LEU A 65 -7.90 -2.92 14.23
C LEU A 65 -9.04 -2.09 13.61
N ALA A 66 -10.29 -2.54 13.74
CA ALA A 66 -11.43 -1.86 13.13
C ALA A 66 -11.75 -0.56 13.87
N GLY A 67 -12.46 0.35 13.19
CA GLY A 67 -12.85 1.63 13.79
C GLY A 67 -11.80 2.72 13.60
N ARG A 68 -12.19 3.98 13.84
CA ARG A 68 -11.31 5.14 13.57
C ARG A 68 -10.21 5.29 14.60
N GLU A 69 -10.44 4.80 15.81
CA GLU A 69 -9.52 4.78 16.94
C GLU A 69 -8.21 4.04 16.61
N HIS A 70 -8.27 3.03 15.73
CA HIS A 70 -7.12 2.23 15.32
C HIS A 70 -6.50 2.66 13.98
N SER A 71 -6.96 3.79 13.42
CA SER A 71 -6.49 4.28 12.12
C SER A 71 -4.99 4.55 12.12
N HIS A 72 -4.44 5.05 13.23
CA HIS A 72 -3.01 5.31 13.34
C HIS A 72 -2.18 4.02 13.24
N GLU A 73 -2.58 2.99 13.98
CA GLU A 73 -1.93 1.67 13.99
C GLU A 73 -1.99 1.01 12.61
N ARG A 74 -3.14 1.11 11.92
CA ARG A 74 -3.28 0.60 10.55
C ARG A 74 -2.34 1.33 9.59
N HIS A 75 -2.25 2.66 9.68
CA HIS A 75 -1.34 3.44 8.83
C HIS A 75 0.14 3.11 9.06
N ILE A 76 0.57 2.87 10.31
CA ILE A 76 1.94 2.38 10.59
C ILE A 76 2.21 1.08 9.82
N ILE A 77 1.26 0.16 9.82
CA ILE A 77 1.38 -1.11 9.09
C ILE A 77 1.44 -0.87 7.58
N TYR A 78 0.54 -0.06 7.02
CA TYR A 78 0.51 0.21 5.58
C TYR A 78 1.78 0.92 5.09
N HIS A 79 2.29 1.91 5.83
CA HIS A 79 3.54 2.59 5.50
C HIS A 79 4.72 1.63 5.55
N PHE A 80 4.83 0.83 6.62
CA PHE A 80 5.86 -0.20 6.70
C PHE A 80 5.82 -1.14 5.49
N MET A 81 4.63 -1.56 5.06
CA MET A 81 4.50 -2.41 3.88
C MET A 81 4.99 -1.72 2.61
N LEU A 82 4.63 -0.46 2.39
CA LEU A 82 5.01 0.32 1.20
C LEU A 82 6.49 0.68 1.15
N ASP A 83 7.11 0.96 2.30
CA ASP A 83 8.54 1.27 2.40
C ASP A 83 9.42 0.10 1.99
N HIS A 84 8.92 -1.12 2.20
CA HIS A 84 9.61 -2.36 1.86
C HIS A 84 9.19 -2.93 0.49
N MET A 85 8.40 -2.18 -0.29
CA MET A 85 8.06 -2.53 -1.68
C MET A 85 8.95 -1.77 -2.68
N PRO A 86 9.47 -2.45 -3.71
CA PRO A 86 10.06 -1.76 -4.87
C PRO A 86 9.00 -1.03 -5.71
N ASP A 87 9.44 -0.13 -6.60
CA ASP A 87 8.56 0.73 -7.41
C ASP A 87 7.53 -0.05 -8.23
N ASP A 88 7.88 -1.20 -8.81
CA ASP A 88 6.95 -2.06 -9.54
C ASP A 88 5.82 -2.58 -8.65
N GLN A 89 6.13 -2.99 -7.43
CA GLN A 89 5.14 -3.44 -6.45
C GLN A 89 4.27 -2.29 -5.94
N ARG A 90 4.83 -1.09 -5.73
CA ARG A 90 4.04 0.11 -5.36
C ARG A 90 3.08 0.53 -6.47
N PHE A 91 3.53 0.45 -7.73
CA PHE A 91 2.67 0.69 -8.89
C PHE A 91 1.51 -0.31 -8.95
N MET A 92 1.80 -1.61 -8.80
CA MET A 92 0.76 -2.65 -8.75
C MET A 92 -0.23 -2.43 -7.60
N THR A 93 0.27 -2.09 -6.41
CA THR A 93 -0.57 -1.76 -5.24
C THR A 93 -1.48 -0.58 -5.54
N THR A 94 -0.96 0.50 -6.14
CA THR A 94 -1.74 1.67 -6.55
C THR A 94 -2.87 1.29 -7.51
N GLN A 95 -2.55 0.50 -8.55
CA GLN A 95 -3.54 0.01 -9.51
C GLN A 95 -4.65 -0.79 -8.81
N ARG A 96 -4.27 -1.70 -7.90
CA ARG A 96 -5.24 -2.51 -7.15
C ARG A 96 -6.10 -1.70 -6.18
N LEU A 97 -5.56 -0.67 -5.52
CA LEU A 97 -6.36 0.23 -4.68
C LEU A 97 -7.43 0.93 -5.53
N CYS A 98 -7.05 1.42 -6.71
CA CYS A 98 -7.96 2.04 -7.64
C CYS A 98 -9.02 1.06 -8.18
N GLN A 99 -8.64 -0.18 -8.50
CA GLN A 99 -9.56 -1.14 -9.12
C GLN A 99 -10.41 -1.92 -8.10
N ASP A 100 -9.76 -2.54 -7.13
CA ASP A 100 -10.38 -3.49 -6.19
C ASP A 100 -11.16 -2.78 -5.09
N VAL A 101 -10.79 -1.53 -4.77
CA VAL A 101 -11.48 -0.75 -3.73
C VAL A 101 -12.31 0.37 -4.36
N LEU A 102 -11.67 1.35 -4.99
CA LEU A 102 -12.39 2.53 -5.52
C LEU A 102 -13.32 2.13 -6.69
N GLY A 103 -12.83 1.32 -7.63
CA GLY A 103 -13.61 0.79 -8.74
C GLY A 103 -14.79 -0.05 -8.25
N ALA A 104 -14.58 -0.91 -7.24
CA ALA A 104 -15.65 -1.71 -6.65
C ALA A 104 -16.74 -0.86 -5.98
N VAL A 105 -16.39 0.31 -5.42
CA VAL A 105 -17.39 1.29 -4.95
C VAL A 105 -18.16 1.90 -6.11
N VAL A 106 -17.47 2.35 -7.16
CA VAL A 106 -18.09 2.96 -8.35
C VAL A 106 -19.05 1.98 -9.03
N ASP A 107 -18.68 0.71 -9.11
CA ASP A 107 -19.49 -0.37 -9.67
C ASP A 107 -20.66 -0.79 -8.74
N GLY A 108 -20.73 -0.26 -7.53
CA GLY A 108 -21.75 -0.61 -6.53
C GLY A 108 -21.56 -1.98 -5.85
N ARG A 109 -20.43 -2.66 -6.10
CA ARG A 109 -20.05 -3.91 -5.41
C ARG A 109 -19.72 -3.66 -3.94
N ILE A 110 -19.16 -2.50 -3.61
CA ILE A 110 -18.96 -2.02 -2.25
C ILE A 110 -19.94 -0.87 -2.00
N LYS A 111 -20.90 -1.07 -1.10
CA LYS A 111 -21.89 -0.03 -0.77
C LYS A 111 -21.24 1.04 0.11
N LEU A 112 -21.48 2.32 -0.21
CA LEU A 112 -21.09 3.44 0.65
C LEU A 112 -21.98 3.50 1.89
N ASN A 113 -21.45 3.05 3.02
CA ASN A 113 -22.16 3.00 4.30
C ASN A 113 -21.17 3.12 5.47
N LYS A 114 -21.66 3.12 6.70
CA LYS A 114 -20.82 3.27 7.90
C LYS A 114 -19.73 2.20 8.03
N SER A 115 -19.96 1.00 7.51
CA SER A 115 -19.01 -0.12 7.58
C SER A 115 -17.90 -0.02 6.53
N SER A 116 -18.16 0.53 5.34
CA SER A 116 -17.14 0.70 4.29
C SER A 116 -16.33 1.98 4.43
N MET A 117 -16.85 3.01 5.10
CA MET A 117 -16.20 4.32 5.21
C MET A 117 -14.78 4.27 5.79
N PRO A 118 -14.48 3.58 6.91
CA PRO A 118 -13.12 3.53 7.45
C PRO A 118 -12.10 2.94 6.48
N MET A 119 -12.49 1.88 5.78
CA MET A 119 -11.66 1.22 4.76
C MET A 119 -11.37 2.16 3.57
N LEU A 120 -12.35 2.97 3.17
CA LEU A 120 -12.17 3.96 2.11
C LEU A 120 -11.32 5.15 2.55
N GLU A 121 -11.47 5.59 3.80
CA GLU A 121 -10.61 6.62 4.41
C GLU A 121 -9.15 6.17 4.41
N ASP A 122 -8.87 4.93 4.82
CA ASP A 122 -7.52 4.36 4.75
C ASP A 122 -7.02 4.27 3.30
N THR A 123 -7.85 3.78 2.37
CA THR A 123 -7.48 3.66 0.95
C THR A 123 -7.06 5.00 0.36
N LEU A 124 -7.83 6.06 0.62
CA LEU A 124 -7.52 7.41 0.15
C LEU A 124 -6.29 8.00 0.85
N THR A 125 -6.10 7.70 2.14
CA THR A 125 -4.94 8.14 2.90
C THR A 125 -3.66 7.49 2.37
N ILE A 126 -3.70 6.19 2.08
CA ILE A 126 -2.61 5.45 1.45
C ILE A 126 -2.29 6.03 0.07
N LEU A 127 -3.29 6.27 -0.78
CA LEU A 127 -3.09 6.84 -2.12
C LEU A 127 -2.49 8.26 -2.08
N ARG A 128 -2.68 8.99 -0.98
CA ARG A 128 -2.10 10.32 -0.76
C ARG A 128 -0.67 10.27 -0.20
N SER A 129 -0.24 9.13 0.35
CA SER A 129 1.00 9.03 1.12
C SER A 129 2.25 9.21 0.25
N ASP A 130 3.38 9.56 0.87
CA ASP A 130 4.64 9.70 0.13
C ASP A 130 5.28 8.33 -0.15
N GLU A 131 5.02 7.35 0.71
CA GLU A 131 5.51 5.97 0.63
C GLU A 131 4.98 5.25 -0.62
N ILE A 132 3.74 5.54 -1.06
CA ILE A 132 3.18 4.93 -2.27
C ILE A 132 3.74 5.53 -3.56
N LYS A 133 4.28 6.77 -3.52
CA LYS A 133 4.86 7.42 -4.69
C LYS A 133 6.09 6.64 -5.17
N LEU A 134 6.16 6.43 -6.48
CA LEU A 134 7.32 5.79 -7.11
C LEU A 134 8.58 6.65 -6.85
N ALA A 135 9.68 6.02 -6.44
CA ALA A 135 10.95 6.70 -6.22
C ALA A 135 11.40 7.44 -7.49
N SER A 136 11.11 6.87 -8.66
CA SER A 136 11.35 7.51 -9.97
C SER A 136 10.54 8.78 -10.24
N LEU A 137 9.48 9.06 -9.48
CA LEU A 137 8.66 10.28 -9.55
C LEU A 137 9.03 11.29 -8.45
N LYS A 138 9.66 10.85 -7.36
CA LYS A 138 10.18 11.71 -6.29
C LYS A 138 11.38 12.56 -6.74
N SER A 139 12.01 12.22 -7.87
CA SER A 139 13.19 12.92 -8.40
C SER A 139 12.88 14.12 -9.29
N ARG A 140 11.65 14.64 -9.31
CA ARG A 140 11.44 16.00 -9.84
C ARG A 140 12.12 16.97 -8.86
N PRO A 141 13.07 17.80 -9.31
CA PRO A 141 13.51 18.92 -8.51
C PRO A 141 12.34 19.92 -8.47
N GLU A 142 11.50 19.81 -7.46
CA GLU A 142 10.81 20.97 -6.93
C GLU A 142 11.89 21.75 -6.17
N ASP A 143 12.20 22.96 -6.65
CA ASP A 143 13.29 23.85 -6.21
C ASP A 143 14.73 23.45 -6.59
N THR A 144 15.08 23.64 -7.87
CA THR A 144 16.45 24.11 -8.19
C THR A 144 16.43 24.92 -9.48
N ASP A 145 17.01 26.11 -9.40
CA ASP A 145 17.15 27.10 -10.47
C ASP A 145 17.64 26.50 -11.80
N GLN A 146 17.07 27.06 -12.88
CA GLN A 146 17.40 26.99 -14.32
C GLN A 146 18.41 25.95 -14.85
N PRO A 147 18.07 25.24 -15.95
CA PRO A 147 18.90 24.18 -16.51
C PRO A 147 20.09 24.70 -17.33
N THR A 148 21.20 23.97 -17.25
CA THR A 148 22.24 23.94 -18.30
C THR A 148 21.94 22.79 -19.27
N ASP A 149 22.12 23.05 -20.58
CA ASP A 149 21.69 22.26 -21.75
C ASP A 149 22.02 20.74 -21.75
N GLN A 150 22.89 20.25 -20.87
CA GLN A 150 23.20 18.81 -20.77
C GLN A 150 22.21 18.03 -19.89
N ALA A 151 21.56 18.69 -18.93
CA ALA A 151 20.57 18.05 -18.07
C ALA A 151 19.27 17.73 -18.81
N GLU A 152 18.87 18.58 -19.78
CA GLU A 152 17.66 18.37 -20.57
C GLU A 152 17.75 17.11 -21.45
N GLN A 153 18.93 16.79 -22.00
CA GLN A 153 19.12 15.59 -22.82
C GLN A 153 19.03 14.30 -21.97
N ALA A 154 19.56 14.33 -20.75
CA ALA A 154 19.46 13.22 -19.80
C ALA A 154 18.02 13.03 -19.29
N VAL A 155 17.31 14.13 -19.03
CA VAL A 155 15.90 14.12 -18.64
C VAL A 155 15.02 13.59 -19.78
N MET A 156 15.27 14.01 -21.02
CA MET A 156 14.56 13.51 -22.20
C MET A 156 14.86 12.03 -22.45
N ALA A 157 16.11 11.59 -22.34
CA ALA A 157 16.48 10.18 -22.45
C ALA A 157 15.78 9.32 -21.37
N GLY A 158 15.76 9.79 -20.12
CA GLY A 158 15.04 9.14 -19.03
C GLY A 158 13.52 9.09 -19.26
N MET A 159 12.93 10.14 -19.83
CA MET A 159 11.50 10.20 -20.15
C MET A 159 11.12 9.24 -21.29
N VAL A 160 11.99 9.09 -22.29
CA VAL A 160 11.83 8.12 -23.39
C VAL A 160 11.93 6.69 -22.87
N ILE A 161 12.91 6.38 -22.01
CA ILE A 161 13.03 5.06 -21.37
C ILE A 161 11.77 4.73 -20.54
N LYS A 162 11.26 5.70 -19.77
CA LYS A 162 10.04 5.52 -18.97
C LYS A 162 8.81 5.23 -19.84
N LYS A 163 8.62 5.92 -20.97
CA LYS A 163 7.50 5.65 -21.89
C LYS A 163 7.56 4.23 -22.49
N THR A 164 8.74 3.74 -22.83
CA THR A 164 8.92 2.39 -23.39
C THR A 164 8.60 1.29 -22.37
N ILE A 165 8.98 1.46 -21.09
CA ILE A 165 8.64 0.51 -20.04
C ILE A 165 7.12 0.44 -19.81
N ILE A 166 6.45 1.60 -19.80
CA ILE A 166 5.00 1.67 -19.63
C ILE A 166 4.27 1.05 -20.85
N SER A 167 4.75 1.28 -22.08
CA SER A 167 4.11 0.72 -23.27
C SER A 167 4.33 -0.79 -23.45
N GLN A 168 5.42 -1.36 -22.93
CA GLN A 168 5.67 -2.81 -23.05
C GLN A 168 4.85 -3.66 -22.06
N VAL A 169 4.20 -3.06 -21.07
CA VAL A 169 3.30 -3.76 -20.14
C VAL A 169 1.83 -3.60 -20.51
N SER A 170 1.45 -2.59 -21.30
CA SER A 170 0.08 -2.43 -21.83
C SER A 170 -0.18 -3.18 -23.15
N GLY A 171 0.66 -4.17 -23.47
CA GLY A 171 0.62 -4.95 -24.70
C GLY A 171 0.31 -6.43 -24.50
N VAL A 172 -0.65 -6.77 -23.63
CA VAL A 172 -1.54 -7.95 -23.71
C VAL A 172 -2.85 -7.61 -23.02
#